data_AF-A0A2T9YX63-F1
#
_entry.id   AF-A0A2T9YX63-F1
#
_cell.length_a   1.000
_cell.length_b   1.000
_cell.length_c   1.000
_cell.angle_alpha   90.00
_cell.angle_beta   90.00
_cell.angle_gamma   90.00
#
_symmetry.space_group_name_H-M   'P 1'
#
loop_
_entity.id
_entity.type
_entity.pdbx_description
1 polymer ?
#
loop_
_entity_poly.entity_id
_entity_poly.type
_entity_poly.pdbx_seq_one_letter_code
_entity_poly.pdbx_strand_id
1 'polypeptide(L)'
;MASIIRNKTDLLYSEDFKVLETAMDFSSKVLADIDTPRVIETVAGLKSVKTKKLQVKKQLVSSVNNTIKERANKLQVKIEATRANIAETAQLCKRYNSLIKKIQQQENYLRKQKKIKVEKRKKEKEKTKLAIKAIKKRENILAQREKRAARTKLIKEQKKKAKLSSLKPIITLPYKTKLTAFTFYVKHRCLSKKPVSNTRAEQQRIISQISMDWNALTNAQKLDYANKAELQNRINCSKLFLWWETVDKNLIALENKRRSKINSLHSTITGKPRLHMLTSPKTPKKLTSPYSIFLTEQYKLVDRTKMPDFYTFSKAIALQWSNLSEKEKNIYYHKYELLKQIQPPNP
;
A
#
# COMPACT_ATOMS: atom_id res chain seq x y z
N MET A 1 -27.68 -11.58 -4.70
CA MET A 1 -28.85 -12.06 -3.94
C MET A 1 -29.58 -10.85 -3.38
N ALA A 2 -30.41 -10.27 -4.24
CA ALA A 2 -31.38 -9.22 -3.92
C ALA A 2 -32.77 -9.88 -3.75
N SER A 3 -33.73 -9.12 -3.21
CA SER A 3 -35.13 -9.48 -2.84
C SER A 3 -35.21 -9.51 -1.30
N ILE A 4 -36.03 -8.74 -0.60
CA ILE A 4 -37.46 -8.45 -0.76
C ILE A 4 -37.71 -7.19 0.09
N ILE A 5 -38.30 -6.11 -0.44
CA ILE A 5 -39.34 -5.34 0.29
C ILE A 5 -40.33 -4.83 -0.75
N ARG A 6 -41.55 -5.36 -0.66
CA ARG A 6 -42.72 -5.05 -1.49
C ARG A 6 -43.46 -3.82 -0.96
N ASN A 7 -44.07 -3.15 -1.92
CA ASN A 7 -45.13 -2.14 -1.84
C ASN A 7 -46.21 -2.44 -0.79
N LYS A 8 -46.66 -1.38 -0.12
CA LYS A 8 -48.02 -1.28 0.44
C LYS A 8 -48.37 0.20 0.62
N THR A 9 -49.09 0.76 -0.35
CA THR A 9 -50.02 1.89 -0.14
C THR A 9 -51.00 1.89 -1.31
N ASP A 10 -51.97 0.97 -1.23
CA ASP A 10 -53.27 1.06 -1.88
C ASP A 10 -54.30 0.57 -0.86
N LEU A 11 -55.16 1.48 -0.40
CA LEU A 11 -56.46 1.29 0.25
C LEU A 11 -57.05 2.71 0.36
N LEU A 12 -57.88 3.10 -0.61
CA LEU A 12 -59.36 3.04 -0.54
C LEU A 12 -59.86 3.90 0.64
N TYR A 13 -60.34 5.12 0.39
CA TYR A 13 -61.71 5.49 -0.02
C TYR A 13 -62.82 4.87 0.84
N SER A 14 -63.81 5.74 1.10
CA SER A 14 -65.07 5.58 1.83
C SER A 14 -64.97 5.49 3.36
N GLU A 15 -65.26 6.61 4.01
CA GLU A 15 -66.39 6.62 4.92
C GLU A 15 -67.06 7.99 4.86
N ASP A 16 -68.23 7.96 4.24
CA ASP A 16 -69.15 9.05 4.04
C ASP A 16 -69.60 9.62 5.39
N PHE A 17 -69.20 10.86 5.66
CA PHE A 17 -69.84 11.64 6.70
C PHE A 17 -71.19 12.10 6.17
N LYS A 18 -72.22 11.43 6.68
CA LYS A 18 -73.65 11.68 6.53
C LYS A 18 -73.97 13.16 6.32
N VAL A 19 -74.41 13.41 5.10
CA VAL A 19 -75.38 14.41 4.68
C VAL A 19 -76.40 14.69 5.79
N LEU A 20 -76.30 15.88 6.39
CA LEU A 20 -77.37 16.54 7.14
C LEU A 20 -78.12 17.43 6.14
N GLU A 21 -78.85 16.77 5.24
CA GLU A 21 -79.87 17.37 4.39
C GLU A 21 -81.18 17.20 5.13
N THR A 22 -81.54 18.19 5.93
CA THR A 22 -82.92 18.36 6.38
C THR A 22 -83.17 19.83 6.59
N ALA A 23 -83.95 20.40 5.67
CA ALA A 23 -84.82 21.57 5.80
C ALA A 23 -84.69 22.48 4.59
N MET A 24 -85.20 22.01 3.44
CA MET A 24 -85.83 22.88 2.46
C MET A 24 -86.66 22.02 1.50
N ASP A 25 -87.91 21.79 1.91
CA ASP A 25 -89.04 21.66 0.98
C ASP A 25 -90.25 22.24 1.74
N PHE A 26 -90.71 23.42 1.34
CA PHE A 26 -91.76 23.63 0.36
C PHE A 26 -93.15 23.66 1.00
N SER A 27 -93.94 24.62 0.50
CA SER A 27 -95.39 24.59 0.43
C SER A 27 -96.17 25.44 1.44
N SER A 28 -96.41 26.68 1.02
CA SER A 28 -97.75 27.15 0.64
C SER A 28 -98.93 26.79 1.55
N LYS A 29 -99.39 27.79 2.31
CA LYS A 29 -100.79 28.01 2.73
C LYS A 29 -100.89 29.49 3.13
N VAL A 30 -101.00 30.43 2.19
CA VAL A 30 -102.24 30.92 1.57
C VAL A 30 -103.43 30.88 2.54
N LEU A 31 -103.69 32.07 3.09
CA LEU A 31 -104.96 32.52 3.63
C LEU A 31 -106.00 32.54 2.50
N ALA A 32 -106.98 31.66 2.60
CA ALA A 32 -108.30 31.83 2.01
C ALA A 32 -109.28 31.18 3.00
N ASP A 33 -110.13 31.99 3.61
CA ASP A 33 -111.58 31.84 3.52
C ASP A 33 -112.28 32.87 4.40
N ILE A 34 -112.92 33.78 3.70
CA ILE A 34 -114.02 34.63 4.14
C ILE A 34 -115.26 33.76 4.04
N ASP A 35 -116.04 33.65 5.12
CA ASP A 35 -117.47 33.45 4.96
C ASP A 35 -118.26 34.07 6.13
N THR A 36 -119.21 34.91 5.75
CA THR A 36 -120.30 35.49 6.56
C THR A 36 -121.57 34.70 6.20
N PRO A 37 -122.63 34.56 7.06
CA PRO A 37 -123.55 35.69 7.31
C PRO A 37 -124.52 35.62 8.54
N ARG A 38 -125.33 36.69 8.65
CA ARG A 38 -126.71 36.83 9.20
C ARG A 38 -126.93 36.95 10.73
N VAL A 39 -127.42 38.10 11.28
CA VAL A 39 -128.82 38.69 11.32
C VAL A 39 -129.57 38.11 12.55
N ILE A 40 -130.06 38.84 13.59
CA ILE A 40 -131.20 39.80 13.72
C ILE A 40 -131.17 40.59 15.07
N GLU A 41 -131.64 41.84 15.00
CA GLU A 41 -132.34 42.79 15.93
C GLU A 41 -132.47 42.58 17.46
N THR A 42 -132.36 43.71 18.20
CA THR A 42 -133.44 44.33 19.03
C THR A 42 -132.97 45.71 19.53
N VAL A 43 -133.57 46.81 19.05
CA VAL A 43 -134.61 47.69 19.65
C VAL A 43 -134.15 48.60 20.82
N ALA A 44 -134.31 49.90 20.54
CA ALA A 44 -134.60 51.08 21.38
C ALA A 44 -133.64 51.52 22.50
N GLY A 45 -133.21 52.79 22.40
CA GLY A 45 -132.87 53.56 23.59
C GLY A 45 -131.85 54.68 23.40
N LEU A 46 -132.37 55.90 23.24
CA LEU A 46 -131.86 57.12 23.87
C LEU A 46 -130.72 57.90 23.18
N LYS A 47 -131.18 59.08 22.76
CA LYS A 47 -130.48 60.25 22.21
C LYS A 47 -129.43 60.80 23.18
N SER A 48 -128.42 61.48 22.60
CA SER A 48 -127.54 62.52 23.22
C SER A 48 -126.08 62.21 23.62
N VAL A 49 -125.42 61.16 23.12
CA VAL A 49 -123.96 60.92 23.41
C VAL A 49 -123.08 60.68 22.16
N LYS A 50 -123.61 60.82 20.93
CA LYS A 50 -122.92 60.41 19.68
C LYS A 50 -121.80 61.34 19.18
N THR A 51 -121.66 62.57 19.66
CA THR A 51 -120.64 63.52 19.16
C THR A 51 -119.31 63.50 19.93
N LYS A 52 -119.25 63.01 21.18
CA LYS A 52 -117.99 62.83 21.92
C LYS A 52 -117.24 61.53 21.63
N LYS A 53 -117.94 60.43 21.28
CA LYS A 53 -117.32 59.12 20.94
C LYS A 53 -116.54 59.12 19.62
N LEU A 54 -116.93 59.95 18.64
CA LEU A 54 -116.27 60.00 17.32
C LEU A 54 -114.93 60.77 17.35
N GLN A 55 -114.84 61.78 18.22
CA GLN A 55 -113.64 62.61 18.38
C GLN A 55 -112.54 61.87 19.15
N VAL A 56 -112.91 61.11 20.19
CA VAL A 56 -112.00 60.21 20.91
C VAL A 56 -111.47 59.08 20.00
N LYS A 57 -112.30 58.52 19.12
CA LYS A 57 -111.89 57.47 18.17
C LYS A 57 -110.88 57.99 17.12
N LYS A 58 -111.05 59.23 16.63
CA LYS A 58 -110.09 59.88 15.71
C LYS A 58 -108.76 60.24 16.41
N GLN A 59 -108.80 60.73 17.65
CA GLN A 59 -107.58 60.97 18.44
C GLN A 59 -106.84 59.66 18.74
N LEU A 60 -107.55 58.59 19.09
CA LEU A 60 -106.98 57.27 19.35
C LEU A 60 -106.33 56.67 18.09
N VAL A 61 -107.00 56.74 16.93
CA VAL A 61 -106.43 56.25 15.65
C VAL A 61 -105.21 57.06 15.23
N SER A 62 -105.20 58.39 15.43
CA SER A 62 -104.02 59.21 15.14
C SER A 62 -102.85 58.88 16.09
N SER A 63 -103.13 58.64 17.37
CA SER A 63 -102.14 58.25 18.38
C SER A 63 -101.55 56.86 18.08
N VAL A 64 -102.40 55.90 17.71
CA VAL A 64 -102.00 54.54 17.30
C VAL A 64 -101.19 54.57 16.00
N ASN A 65 -101.59 55.35 15.00
CA ASN A 65 -100.82 55.50 13.75
C ASN A 65 -99.47 56.18 13.97
N ASN A 66 -99.40 57.15 14.88
CA ASN A 66 -98.14 57.78 15.25
C ASN A 66 -97.23 56.80 15.99
N THR A 67 -97.75 56.00 16.93
CA THR A 67 -96.96 54.96 17.61
C THR A 67 -96.54 53.83 16.67
N ILE A 68 -97.36 53.45 15.69
CA ILE A 68 -97.00 52.49 14.64
C ILE A 68 -95.89 53.05 13.75
N LYS A 69 -96.00 54.30 13.28
CA LYS A 69 -94.94 54.97 12.52
C LYS A 69 -93.64 55.06 13.31
N GLU A 70 -93.72 55.41 14.59
CA GLU A 70 -92.55 55.54 15.45
C GLU A 70 -91.89 54.18 15.72
N ARG A 71 -92.68 53.11 15.91
CA ARG A 71 -92.19 51.73 16.01
C ARG A 71 -91.59 51.25 14.69
N ALA A 72 -92.21 51.56 13.55
CA ALA A 72 -91.71 51.21 12.23
C ALA A 72 -90.37 51.90 11.94
N ASN A 73 -90.24 53.20 12.25
CA ASN A 73 -88.97 53.93 12.13
C ASN A 73 -87.90 53.37 13.08
N LYS A 74 -88.25 53.06 14.34
CA LYS A 74 -87.33 52.39 15.28
C LYS A 74 -86.89 51.00 14.79
N LEU A 75 -87.77 50.25 14.14
CA LEU A 75 -87.45 48.96 13.50
C LEU A 75 -86.54 49.14 12.28
N GLN A 76 -86.81 50.13 11.43
CA GLN A 76 -86.00 50.47 10.26
C GLN A 76 -84.55 50.78 10.68
N VAL A 77 -84.37 51.63 11.69
CA VAL A 77 -83.06 51.98 12.24
C VAL A 77 -82.33 50.74 12.81
N LYS A 78 -83.06 49.83 13.49
CA LYS A 78 -82.49 48.55 13.96
C LYS A 78 -82.08 47.63 12.80
N ILE A 79 -82.85 47.60 11.71
CA ILE A 79 -82.54 46.81 10.51
C ILE A 79 -81.29 47.36 9.81
N GLU A 80 -81.16 48.68 9.71
CA GLU A 80 -79.99 49.31 9.09
C GLU A 80 -78.73 49.11 9.95
N ALA A 81 -78.84 49.25 11.28
CA ALA A 81 -77.74 48.95 12.20
C ALA A 81 -77.30 47.48 12.12
N THR A 82 -78.24 46.53 12.02
CA THR A 82 -77.91 45.11 11.84
C THR A 82 -77.28 44.84 10.47
N ARG A 83 -77.75 45.46 9.39
CA ARG A 83 -77.11 45.37 8.07
C ARG A 83 -75.69 45.93 8.07
N ALA A 84 -75.45 47.06 8.72
CA ALA A 84 -74.11 47.63 8.87
C ALA A 84 -73.18 46.67 9.63
N ASN A 85 -73.64 46.10 10.75
CA ASN A 85 -72.89 45.09 11.51
C ASN A 85 -72.62 43.82 10.68
N ILE A 86 -73.59 43.36 9.87
CA ILE A 86 -73.42 42.22 8.96
C ILE A 86 -72.38 42.54 7.87
N ALA A 87 -72.40 43.76 7.33
CA ALA A 87 -71.42 44.19 6.32
C ALA A 87 -70.01 44.29 6.91
N GLU A 88 -69.86 44.83 8.11
CA GLU A 88 -68.58 44.93 8.83
C GLU A 88 -68.02 43.54 9.16
N THR A 89 -68.86 42.64 9.69
CA THR A 89 -68.46 41.25 9.96
C THR A 89 -68.07 40.51 8.67
N ALA A 90 -68.79 40.71 7.57
CA ALA A 90 -68.41 40.15 6.27
C ALA A 90 -67.06 40.68 5.78
N GLN A 91 -66.77 41.96 5.99
CA GLN A 91 -65.49 42.57 5.62
C GLN A 91 -64.33 42.05 6.50
N LEU A 92 -64.58 41.86 7.79
CA LEU A 92 -63.65 41.20 8.72
C LEU A 92 -63.37 39.75 8.29
N CYS A 93 -64.40 38.98 7.96
CA CYS A 93 -64.23 37.61 7.44
C CYS A 93 -63.39 37.58 6.16
N LYS A 94 -63.58 38.53 5.24
CA LYS A 94 -62.73 38.65 4.03
C LYS A 94 -61.26 38.95 4.38
N ARG A 95 -61.01 39.87 5.32
CA ARG A 95 -59.65 40.17 5.81
C ARG A 95 -59.01 38.96 6.47
N TYR A 96 -59.75 38.26 7.33
CA TYR A 96 -59.29 37.06 8.02
C TYR A 96 -58.93 35.94 7.04
N ASN A 97 -59.78 35.68 6.04
CA ASN A 97 -59.51 34.71 4.98
C ASN A 97 -58.27 35.09 4.14
N SER A 98 -58.05 36.38 3.87
CA SER A 98 -56.82 36.82 3.21
C SER A 98 -55.58 36.60 4.08
N LEU A 99 -55.70 36.78 5.40
CA LEU A 99 -54.59 36.56 6.33
C LEU A 99 -54.22 35.07 6.40
N ILE A 100 -55.22 34.20 6.49
CA ILE A 100 -55.04 32.73 6.44
C ILE A 100 -54.30 32.33 5.17
N LYS A 101 -54.70 32.85 4.00
CA LYS A 101 -54.01 32.56 2.73
C LYS A 101 -52.55 32.99 2.76
N LYS A 102 -52.23 34.16 3.33
CA LYS A 102 -50.83 34.64 3.48
C LYS A 102 -50.03 33.74 4.41
N ILE A 103 -50.60 33.33 5.55
CA ILE A 103 -49.96 32.40 6.49
C ILE A 103 -49.66 31.07 5.80
N GLN A 104 -50.64 30.50 5.08
CA GLN A 104 -50.46 29.25 4.33
C GLN A 104 -49.36 29.36 3.26
N GLN A 105 -49.28 30.49 2.54
CA GLN A 105 -48.21 30.74 1.57
C GLN A 105 -46.84 30.81 2.24
N GLN A 106 -46.73 31.50 3.38
CA GLN A 106 -45.49 31.62 4.14
C GLN A 106 -45.05 30.27 4.73
N GLU A 107 -45.97 29.46 5.26
CA GLU A 107 -45.70 28.11 5.72
C GLU A 107 -45.20 27.21 4.58
N ASN A 108 -45.84 27.28 3.41
CA ASN A 108 -45.41 26.53 2.23
C ASN A 108 -44.01 26.94 1.76
N TYR A 109 -43.69 28.23 1.79
CA TYR A 109 -42.36 28.74 1.49
C TYR A 109 -41.31 28.21 2.49
N LEU A 110 -41.61 28.26 3.79
CA LEU A 110 -40.73 27.71 4.84
C LEU A 110 -40.55 26.19 4.71
N ARG A 111 -41.60 25.45 4.36
CA ARG A 111 -41.52 24.01 4.06
C ARG A 111 -40.61 23.73 2.87
N LYS A 112 -40.72 24.49 1.77
CA LYS A 112 -39.83 24.37 0.60
C LYS A 112 -38.37 24.66 0.97
N GLN A 113 -38.10 25.73 1.73
CA GLN A 113 -36.76 26.06 2.22
C GLN A 113 -36.16 24.97 3.11
N LYS A 114 -36.96 24.39 4.02
CA LYS A 114 -36.54 23.25 4.86
C LYS A 114 -36.18 22.03 4.00
N LYS A 115 -36.99 21.68 3.00
CA LYS A 115 -36.70 20.58 2.06
C LYS A 115 -35.38 20.80 1.32
N ILE A 116 -35.14 21.99 0.77
CA ILE A 116 -33.89 22.33 0.08
C ILE A 116 -32.68 22.22 1.01
N LYS A 117 -32.78 22.73 2.25
CA LYS A 117 -31.69 22.62 3.24
C LYS A 117 -31.37 21.16 3.59
N VAL A 118 -32.40 20.32 3.76
CA VAL A 118 -32.22 18.88 4.03
C VAL A 118 -31.55 18.18 2.85
N GLU A 119 -31.95 18.48 1.62
CA GLU A 119 -31.38 17.87 0.43
C GLU A 119 -29.92 18.30 0.19
N LYS A 120 -29.60 19.59 0.41
CA LYS A 120 -28.21 20.08 0.38
C LYS A 120 -27.33 19.34 1.39
N ARG A 121 -27.80 19.19 2.64
CA ARG A 121 -27.10 18.41 3.68
C ARG A 121 -26.92 16.94 3.30
N LYS A 122 -27.90 16.31 2.65
CA LYS A 122 -27.78 14.93 2.15
C LYS A 122 -26.69 14.82 1.08
N LYS A 123 -26.70 15.71 0.07
CA LYS A 123 -25.68 15.75 -0.99
C LYS A 123 -24.26 15.99 -0.44
N GLU A 124 -24.12 16.86 0.55
CA GLU A 124 -22.85 17.13 1.21
C GLU A 124 -22.33 15.93 2.03
N LYS A 125 -23.24 15.25 2.76
CA LYS A 125 -22.92 13.99 3.46
C LYS A 125 -22.49 12.87 2.50
N GLU A 126 -23.05 12.80 1.30
CA GLU A 126 -22.62 11.83 0.29
C GLU A 126 -21.26 12.18 -0.32
N LYS A 127 -21.03 13.45 -0.65
CA LYS A 127 -19.72 13.93 -1.15
C LYS A 127 -18.60 13.66 -0.14
N THR A 128 -18.81 13.96 1.14
CA THR A 128 -17.83 13.68 2.19
C THR A 128 -17.57 12.18 2.38
N LYS A 129 -18.61 11.33 2.35
CA LYS A 129 -18.45 9.87 2.38
C LYS A 129 -17.63 9.35 1.20
N LEU A 130 -17.84 9.88 -0.01
CA LEU A 130 -17.07 9.52 -1.20
C LEU A 130 -15.61 9.97 -1.08
N ALA A 131 -15.36 11.19 -0.59
CA ALA A 131 -14.02 11.70 -0.35
C ALA A 131 -13.25 10.84 0.67
N ILE A 132 -13.88 10.48 1.79
CA ILE A 132 -13.27 9.59 2.80
C ILE A 132 -12.95 8.22 2.20
N LYS A 133 -13.85 7.65 1.40
CA LYS A 133 -13.58 6.38 0.68
C LYS A 133 -12.39 6.50 -0.27
N ALA A 134 -12.27 7.61 -1.00
CA ALA A 134 -11.17 7.85 -1.92
C ALA A 134 -9.82 7.98 -1.17
N ILE A 135 -9.80 8.70 -0.04
CA ILE A 135 -8.62 8.84 0.82
C ILE A 135 -8.18 7.46 1.34
N LYS A 136 -9.10 6.68 1.94
CA LYS A 136 -8.81 5.33 2.44
C LYS A 136 -8.28 4.41 1.34
N LYS A 137 -8.82 4.50 0.12
CA LYS A 137 -8.32 3.72 -1.04
C LYS A 137 -6.89 4.13 -1.40
N ARG A 138 -6.58 5.43 -1.41
CA ARG A 138 -5.24 5.96 -1.70
C ARG A 138 -4.22 5.52 -0.63
N GLU A 139 -4.58 5.61 0.64
CA GLU A 139 -3.75 5.14 1.76
C GLU A 139 -3.45 3.64 1.64
N ASN A 140 -4.45 2.81 1.36
CA ASN A 140 -4.26 1.38 1.14
C ASN A 140 -3.31 1.08 -0.04
N ILE A 141 -3.40 1.85 -1.13
CA ILE A 141 -2.50 1.70 -2.29
C ILE A 141 -1.06 2.08 -1.91
N LEU A 142 -0.87 3.17 -1.16
CA LEU A 142 0.45 3.60 -0.69
C LEU A 142 1.07 2.57 0.25
N ALA A 143 0.31 2.10 1.25
CA ALA A 143 0.75 1.05 2.16
C ALA A 143 1.12 -0.25 1.41
N GLN A 144 0.37 -0.61 0.36
CA GLN A 144 0.70 -1.77 -0.46
C GLN A 144 1.99 -1.56 -1.27
N ARG A 145 2.23 -0.35 -1.81
CA ARG A 145 3.47 -0.02 -2.53
C ARG A 145 4.68 -0.09 -1.61
N GLU A 146 4.59 0.44 -0.40
CA GLU A 146 5.65 0.37 0.61
C GLU A 146 5.96 -1.09 1.00
N LYS A 147 4.92 -1.91 1.26
CA LYS A 147 5.11 -3.35 1.52
C LYS A 147 5.81 -4.07 0.37
N ARG A 148 5.46 -3.77 -0.89
CA ARG A 148 6.12 -4.34 -2.07
C ARG A 148 7.58 -3.88 -2.19
N ALA A 149 7.87 -2.61 -1.94
CA ALA A 149 9.21 -2.07 -1.95
C ALA A 149 10.09 -2.73 -0.86
N ALA A 150 9.57 -2.85 0.36
CA ALA A 150 10.23 -3.54 1.46
C ALA A 150 10.53 -5.01 1.13
N ARG A 151 9.54 -5.76 0.61
CA ARG A 151 9.72 -7.15 0.16
C ARG A 151 10.80 -7.25 -0.93
N THR A 152 10.82 -6.32 -1.88
CA THR A 152 11.82 -6.30 -2.95
C THR A 152 13.23 -6.05 -2.40
N LYS A 153 13.39 -5.12 -1.45
CA LYS A 153 14.65 -4.88 -0.75
C LYS A 153 15.12 -6.14 0.00
N LEU A 154 14.23 -6.79 0.75
CA LEU A 154 14.52 -8.02 1.47
C LEU A 154 14.98 -9.15 0.53
N ILE A 155 14.29 -9.35 -0.60
CA ILE A 155 14.67 -10.36 -1.61
C ILE A 155 16.05 -10.04 -2.21
N LYS A 156 16.33 -8.76 -2.52
CA LYS A 156 17.65 -8.32 -3.02
C LYS A 156 18.76 -8.61 -1.99
N GLU A 157 18.51 -8.35 -0.73
CA GLU A 157 19.45 -8.65 0.35
C GLU A 157 19.67 -10.16 0.55
N GLN A 158 18.59 -10.95 0.53
CA GLN A 158 18.68 -12.42 0.61
C GLN A 158 19.49 -12.97 -0.57
N LYS A 159 19.24 -12.50 -1.80
CA LYS A 159 20.03 -12.88 -2.99
C LYS A 159 21.50 -12.48 -2.84
N LYS A 160 21.79 -11.29 -2.29
CA LYS A 160 23.17 -10.83 -2.02
C LYS A 160 23.85 -11.73 -0.98
N LYS A 161 23.16 -12.06 0.12
CA LYS A 161 23.66 -12.96 1.17
C LYS A 161 23.91 -14.37 0.62
N ALA A 162 23.01 -14.90 -0.21
CA ALA A 162 23.13 -16.21 -0.85
C ALA A 162 24.32 -16.26 -1.83
N LYS A 163 24.52 -15.20 -2.65
CA LYS A 163 25.70 -15.10 -3.52
C LYS A 163 27.00 -15.13 -2.73
N LEU A 164 27.06 -14.45 -1.57
CA LEU A 164 28.23 -14.42 -0.70
C LEU A 164 28.46 -15.71 0.10
N SER A 165 27.47 -16.60 0.22
CA SER A 165 27.63 -17.93 0.82
C SER A 165 27.67 -19.06 -0.18
N SER A 166 27.58 -18.76 -1.49
CA SER A 166 27.65 -19.78 -2.53
C SER A 166 29.06 -20.40 -2.58
N LEU A 167 29.14 -21.71 -2.78
CA LEU A 167 30.41 -22.39 -3.06
C LEU A 167 30.96 -22.04 -4.44
N LYS A 168 30.09 -21.64 -5.39
CA LYS A 168 30.50 -21.25 -6.75
C LYS A 168 31.23 -19.90 -6.71
N PRO A 169 32.37 -19.77 -7.43
CA PRO A 169 33.09 -18.50 -7.50
C PRO A 169 32.27 -17.44 -8.27
N ILE A 170 32.35 -16.18 -7.83
CA ILE A 170 31.72 -15.04 -8.52
C ILE A 170 32.49 -14.72 -9.80
N ILE A 171 33.81 -14.77 -9.72
CA ILE A 171 34.72 -14.59 -10.85
C ILE A 171 35.63 -15.80 -10.98
N THR A 172 35.89 -16.22 -12.21
CA THR A 172 36.78 -17.35 -12.50
C THR A 172 38.12 -16.82 -12.98
N LEU A 173 39.19 -17.20 -12.30
CA LEU A 173 40.55 -16.92 -12.75
C LEU A 173 40.84 -17.66 -14.05
N PRO A 174 41.57 -17.05 -15.00
CA PRO A 174 41.95 -17.73 -16.24
C PRO A 174 42.82 -18.97 -15.96
N TYR A 175 43.65 -18.93 -14.92
CA TYR A 175 44.51 -20.04 -14.49
C TYR A 175 44.64 -20.06 -12.97
N LYS A 176 44.67 -21.27 -12.38
CA LYS A 176 44.71 -21.45 -10.91
C LYS A 176 46.06 -21.91 -10.40
N THR A 177 46.83 -22.65 -11.19
CA THR A 177 48.04 -23.34 -10.73
C THR A 177 49.15 -23.25 -11.77
N LYS A 178 50.39 -23.21 -11.29
CA LYS A 178 51.59 -23.35 -12.11
C LYS A 178 51.65 -24.78 -12.65
N LEU A 179 51.86 -24.93 -13.95
CA LEU A 179 52.09 -26.22 -14.58
C LEU A 179 53.51 -26.70 -14.25
N THR A 180 53.61 -27.92 -13.79
CA THR A 180 54.85 -28.69 -13.70
C THR A 180 55.05 -29.49 -14.99
N ALA A 181 56.26 -29.98 -15.24
CA ALA A 181 56.54 -30.84 -16.39
C ALA A 181 55.58 -32.05 -16.44
N PHE A 182 55.39 -32.72 -15.29
CA PHE A 182 54.46 -33.84 -15.17
C PHE A 182 53.00 -33.45 -15.42
N THR A 183 52.50 -32.36 -14.82
CA THR A 183 51.10 -31.96 -15.02
C THR A 183 50.83 -31.47 -16.44
N PHE A 184 51.83 -30.87 -17.10
CA PHE A 184 51.77 -30.55 -18.52
C PHE A 184 51.71 -31.85 -19.37
N TYR A 185 52.56 -32.83 -19.07
CA TYR A 185 52.55 -34.15 -19.71
C TYR A 185 51.21 -34.86 -19.55
N VAL A 186 50.69 -34.94 -18.31
CA VAL A 186 49.38 -35.53 -18.00
C VAL A 186 48.29 -34.86 -18.82
N LYS A 187 48.26 -33.52 -18.88
CA LYS A 187 47.27 -32.79 -19.68
C LYS A 187 47.34 -33.19 -21.17
N HIS A 188 48.54 -33.32 -21.73
CA HIS A 188 48.73 -33.70 -23.12
C HIS A 188 48.32 -35.17 -23.39
N ARG A 189 48.64 -36.09 -22.47
CA ARG A 189 48.30 -37.53 -22.61
C ARG A 189 46.83 -37.84 -22.32
N CYS A 190 46.21 -37.18 -21.35
CA CYS A 190 44.79 -37.37 -21.04
C CYS A 190 43.88 -36.88 -22.17
N LEU A 191 44.32 -35.90 -22.97
CA LEU A 191 43.57 -35.43 -24.13
C LEU A 191 43.49 -36.49 -25.24
N SER A 192 44.52 -37.33 -25.39
CA SER A 192 44.54 -38.41 -26.39
C SER A 192 43.89 -39.69 -25.89
N LYS A 193 43.83 -39.93 -24.57
CA LYS A 193 43.20 -41.10 -23.95
C LYS A 193 41.94 -40.70 -23.18
N LYS A 194 40.91 -40.21 -23.88
CA LYS A 194 39.60 -39.98 -23.25
C LYS A 194 39.03 -41.33 -22.80
N PRO A 195 38.66 -41.50 -21.52
CA PRO A 195 38.13 -42.77 -21.04
C PRO A 195 36.81 -43.09 -21.76
N VAL A 196 36.59 -44.37 -22.03
CA VAL A 196 35.35 -44.85 -22.68
C VAL A 196 34.19 -44.74 -21.68
N SER A 197 34.46 -44.97 -20.38
CA SER A 197 33.51 -44.75 -19.29
C SER A 197 34.04 -43.74 -18.27
N ASN A 198 33.19 -42.87 -17.75
CA ASN A 198 33.61 -41.90 -16.72
C ASN A 198 33.69 -42.51 -15.30
N THR A 199 34.05 -43.79 -15.19
CA THR A 199 34.14 -44.47 -13.89
C THR A 199 35.43 -44.11 -13.16
N ARG A 200 35.34 -43.97 -11.82
CA ARG A 200 36.48 -43.62 -10.98
C ARG A 200 37.64 -44.63 -11.10
N ALA A 201 37.31 -45.92 -11.21
CA ALA A 201 38.30 -46.99 -11.34
C ALA A 201 39.08 -46.86 -12.67
N GLU A 202 38.41 -46.55 -13.78
CA GLU A 202 39.08 -46.34 -15.07
C GLU A 202 39.98 -45.10 -15.04
N GLN A 203 39.52 -43.99 -14.44
CA GLN A 203 40.35 -42.81 -14.26
C GLN A 203 41.61 -43.10 -13.43
N GLN A 204 41.50 -43.89 -12.36
CA GLN A 204 42.66 -44.31 -11.56
C GLN A 204 43.64 -45.15 -12.37
N ARG A 205 43.15 -46.11 -13.17
CA ARG A 205 43.99 -46.93 -14.06
C ARG A 205 44.74 -46.06 -15.08
N ILE A 206 44.05 -45.09 -15.70
CA ILE A 206 44.66 -44.15 -16.66
C ILE A 206 45.75 -43.31 -15.98
N ILE A 207 45.48 -42.76 -14.79
CA ILE A 207 46.47 -41.96 -14.06
C ILE A 207 47.69 -42.80 -13.66
N SER A 208 47.48 -44.04 -13.18
CA SER A 208 48.56 -44.97 -12.86
C SER A 208 49.43 -45.27 -14.09
N GLN A 209 48.80 -45.53 -15.24
CA GLN A 209 49.52 -45.77 -16.49
C GLN A 209 50.32 -44.53 -16.92
N ILE A 210 49.72 -43.33 -16.88
CA ILE A 210 50.42 -42.09 -17.23
C ILE A 210 51.62 -41.85 -16.29
N SER A 211 51.51 -42.22 -15.02
CA SER A 211 52.61 -42.14 -14.06
C SER A 211 53.74 -43.10 -14.42
N MET A 212 53.43 -44.35 -14.78
CA MET A 212 54.42 -45.31 -15.27
C MET A 212 55.10 -44.82 -16.55
N ASP A 213 54.31 -44.34 -17.53
CA ASP A 213 54.81 -43.79 -18.79
C ASP A 213 55.76 -42.61 -18.53
N TRP A 214 55.41 -41.72 -17.59
CA TRP A 214 56.25 -40.59 -17.20
C TRP A 214 57.58 -41.04 -16.59
N ASN A 215 57.56 -42.05 -15.71
CA ASN A 215 58.77 -42.54 -15.08
C ASN A 215 59.73 -43.18 -16.09
N ALA A 216 59.19 -43.86 -17.12
CA ALA A 216 59.94 -44.45 -18.22
C ALA A 216 60.58 -43.42 -19.18
N LEU A 217 60.14 -42.16 -19.18
CA LEU A 217 60.76 -41.12 -20.02
C LEU A 217 62.21 -40.84 -19.60
N THR A 218 63.06 -40.61 -20.60
CA THR A 218 64.44 -40.20 -20.38
C THR A 218 64.50 -38.80 -19.77
N ASN A 219 65.62 -38.46 -19.11
CA ASN A 219 65.80 -37.13 -18.53
C ASN A 219 65.73 -36.02 -19.59
N ALA A 220 66.21 -36.28 -20.81
CA ALA A 220 66.11 -35.33 -21.92
C ALA A 220 64.65 -35.04 -22.31
N GLN A 221 63.78 -36.06 -22.35
CA GLN A 221 62.35 -35.87 -22.62
C GLN A 221 61.64 -35.13 -21.48
N LYS A 222 61.96 -35.47 -20.22
CA LYS A 222 61.42 -34.76 -19.04
C LYS A 222 61.82 -33.28 -19.04
N LEU A 223 63.04 -32.97 -19.48
CA LEU A 223 63.53 -31.60 -19.64
C LEU A 223 62.77 -30.83 -20.73
N ASP A 224 62.50 -31.45 -21.88
CA ASP A 224 61.67 -30.84 -22.93
C ASP A 224 60.26 -30.48 -22.41
N TYR A 225 59.61 -31.39 -21.67
CA TYR A 225 58.32 -31.07 -21.03
C TYR A 225 58.42 -29.98 -19.97
N ALA A 226 59.54 -29.89 -19.24
CA ALA A 226 59.78 -28.80 -18.29
C ALA A 226 59.86 -27.44 -19.00
N ASN A 227 60.59 -27.36 -20.11
CA ASN A 227 60.71 -26.16 -20.93
C ASN A 227 59.34 -25.74 -21.50
N LYS A 228 58.56 -26.69 -22.03
CA LYS A 228 57.19 -26.45 -22.52
C LYS A 228 56.25 -25.96 -21.41
N ALA A 229 56.32 -26.58 -20.23
CA ALA A 229 55.53 -26.17 -19.07
C ALA A 229 55.91 -24.75 -18.62
N GLU A 230 57.21 -24.40 -18.62
CA GLU A 230 57.67 -23.06 -18.28
C GLU A 230 57.16 -22.01 -19.27
N LEU A 231 57.30 -22.26 -20.57
CA LEU A 231 56.77 -21.38 -21.62
C LEU A 231 55.27 -21.14 -21.43
N GLN A 232 54.50 -22.22 -21.21
CA GLN A 232 53.06 -22.10 -20.96
C GLN A 232 52.76 -21.33 -19.67
N ASN A 233 53.56 -21.48 -18.62
CA ASN A 233 53.41 -20.70 -17.40
C ASN A 233 53.66 -19.22 -17.63
N ARG A 234 54.65 -18.84 -18.45
CA ARG A 234 54.89 -17.44 -18.84
C ARG A 234 53.67 -16.86 -19.55
N ILE A 235 53.11 -17.60 -20.51
CA ILE A 235 51.87 -17.22 -21.22
C ILE A 235 50.70 -17.06 -20.24
N ASN A 236 50.51 -18.03 -19.35
CA ASN A 236 49.44 -17.99 -18.35
C ASN A 236 49.60 -16.80 -17.39
N CYS A 237 50.84 -16.45 -17.05
CA CYS A 237 51.17 -15.29 -16.23
C CYS A 237 50.75 -13.99 -16.93
N SER A 238 51.14 -13.80 -18.20
CA SER A 238 50.73 -12.64 -18.99
C SER A 238 49.21 -12.52 -19.11
N LYS A 239 48.52 -13.64 -19.36
CA LYS A 239 47.04 -13.67 -19.39
C LYS A 239 46.43 -13.31 -18.04
N LEU A 240 47.04 -13.77 -16.94
CA LEU A 240 46.58 -13.43 -15.59
C LEU A 240 46.79 -11.94 -15.28
N PHE A 241 47.91 -11.34 -15.72
CA PHE A 241 48.14 -9.89 -15.59
C PHE A 241 47.09 -9.09 -16.37
N LEU A 242 46.88 -9.42 -17.64
CA LEU A 242 45.87 -8.75 -18.46
C LEU A 242 44.45 -8.91 -17.88
N TRP A 243 44.12 -10.12 -17.41
CA TRP A 243 42.85 -10.37 -16.73
C TRP A 243 42.71 -9.51 -15.47
N TRP A 244 43.77 -9.36 -14.68
CA TRP A 244 43.75 -8.55 -13.47
C TRP A 244 43.56 -7.05 -13.76
N GLU A 245 44.12 -6.55 -14.86
CA GLU A 245 43.95 -5.15 -15.28
C GLU A 245 42.55 -4.86 -15.83
N THR A 246 41.92 -5.86 -16.46
CA THR A 246 40.62 -5.70 -17.14
C THR A 246 39.41 -6.03 -16.27
N VAL A 247 39.57 -6.88 -15.26
CA VAL A 247 38.45 -7.30 -14.39
C VAL A 247 37.99 -6.18 -13.45
N ASP A 248 36.68 -6.09 -13.23
CA ASP A 248 36.10 -5.13 -12.28
C ASP A 248 36.61 -5.39 -10.84
N LYS A 249 37.27 -4.39 -10.26
CA LYS A 249 37.81 -4.41 -8.89
C LYS A 249 36.71 -4.66 -7.84
N ASN A 250 35.46 -4.23 -8.10
CA ASN A 250 34.34 -4.50 -7.21
C ASN A 250 33.96 -5.99 -7.19
N LEU A 251 34.05 -6.67 -8.34
CA LEU A 251 33.84 -8.12 -8.40
C LEU A 251 34.94 -8.88 -7.67
N ILE A 252 36.20 -8.43 -7.75
CA ILE A 252 37.29 -8.99 -6.93
C ILE A 252 36.98 -8.82 -5.44
N ALA A 253 36.58 -7.62 -5.01
CA ALA A 253 36.26 -7.35 -3.61
C ALA A 253 35.08 -8.22 -3.11
N LEU A 254 34.03 -8.41 -3.93
CA LEU A 254 32.90 -9.29 -3.62
C LEU A 254 33.32 -10.76 -3.53
N GLU A 255 34.17 -11.24 -4.44
CA GLU A 255 34.70 -12.60 -4.41
C GLU A 255 35.60 -12.83 -3.18
N ASN A 256 36.44 -11.86 -2.83
CA ASN A 256 37.24 -11.90 -1.61
C ASN A 256 36.36 -11.93 -0.35
N LYS A 257 35.29 -11.13 -0.30
CA LYS A 257 34.30 -11.19 0.79
C LYS A 257 33.64 -12.57 0.89
N ARG A 258 33.29 -13.19 -0.25
CA ARG A 258 32.78 -14.57 -0.30
C ARG A 258 33.79 -15.58 0.24
N ARG A 259 35.06 -15.53 -0.21
CA ARG A 259 36.14 -16.42 0.27
C ARG A 259 36.39 -16.26 1.76
N SER A 260 36.40 -15.03 2.28
CA SER A 260 36.54 -14.76 3.72
C SER A 260 35.41 -15.43 4.53
N LYS A 261 34.16 -15.29 4.07
CA LYS A 261 33.01 -15.96 4.72
C LYS A 261 33.14 -17.49 4.69
N ILE A 262 33.51 -18.07 3.56
CA ILE A 262 33.76 -19.52 3.46
C ILE A 262 34.89 -19.95 4.39
N ASN A 263 35.98 -19.18 4.46
CA ASN A 263 37.11 -19.47 5.32
C ASN A 263 36.72 -19.47 6.81
N SER A 264 35.84 -18.55 7.22
CA SER A 264 35.30 -18.52 8.59
C SER A 264 34.50 -19.79 8.93
N LEU A 265 33.76 -20.35 7.96
CA LEU A 265 33.05 -21.62 8.11
C LEU A 265 33.99 -22.83 8.07
N HIS A 266 35.04 -22.78 7.24
CA HIS A 266 36.04 -23.85 7.16
C HIS A 266 36.81 -23.97 8.48
N SER A 267 37.15 -22.86 9.12
CA SER A 267 37.84 -22.87 10.42
C SER A 267 37.00 -23.42 11.57
N THR A 268 35.67 -23.30 11.51
CA THR A 268 34.81 -23.69 12.63
C THR A 268 34.28 -25.12 12.52
N ILE A 269 34.00 -25.63 11.31
CA ILE A 269 33.14 -26.82 11.17
C ILE A 269 33.83 -28.01 10.46
N THR A 270 34.74 -27.78 9.51
CA THR A 270 35.02 -28.82 8.49
C THR A 270 36.46 -29.27 8.35
N GLY A 271 37.43 -28.65 9.04
CA GLY A 271 38.87 -28.97 8.86
C GLY A 271 39.37 -28.77 7.42
N LYS A 272 38.55 -28.15 6.55
CA LYS A 272 38.87 -27.92 5.15
C LYS A 272 39.91 -26.81 5.03
N PRO A 273 40.81 -26.89 4.03
CA PRO A 273 41.80 -25.85 3.82
C PRO A 273 41.12 -24.51 3.51
N ARG A 274 41.74 -23.42 3.99
CA ARG A 274 41.28 -22.05 3.68
C ARG A 274 41.51 -21.76 2.20
N LEU A 275 40.53 -21.13 1.57
CA LEU A 275 40.65 -20.58 0.22
C LEU A 275 41.58 -19.36 0.26
N HIS A 276 42.57 -19.32 -0.62
CA HIS A 276 43.43 -18.14 -0.78
C HIS A 276 42.62 -16.93 -1.24
N MET A 277 42.93 -15.75 -0.71
CA MET A 277 42.35 -14.50 -1.20
C MET A 277 42.94 -14.16 -2.56
N LEU A 278 42.15 -13.52 -3.43
CA LEU A 278 42.64 -12.96 -4.68
C LEU A 278 43.49 -11.73 -4.38
N THR A 279 44.76 -11.79 -4.75
CA THR A 279 45.72 -10.71 -4.64
C THR A 279 46.25 -10.37 -6.02
N SER A 280 46.67 -9.12 -6.22
CA SER A 280 47.24 -8.71 -7.50
C SER A 280 48.48 -9.56 -7.80
N PRO A 281 48.62 -10.07 -9.03
CA PRO A 281 49.82 -10.78 -9.44
C PRO A 281 51.05 -9.85 -9.46
N LYS A 282 50.85 -8.51 -9.49
CA LYS A 282 51.93 -7.51 -9.38
C LYS A 282 52.35 -7.24 -7.94
N THR A 283 51.54 -7.64 -6.95
CA THR A 283 51.92 -7.44 -5.55
C THR A 283 53.17 -8.27 -5.25
N PRO A 284 54.28 -7.64 -4.82
CA PRO A 284 55.49 -8.38 -4.50
C PRO A 284 55.18 -9.40 -3.40
N LYS A 285 55.77 -10.59 -3.52
CA LYS A 285 55.67 -11.59 -2.45
C LYS A 285 56.34 -11.02 -1.21
N LYS A 286 55.73 -11.28 -0.05
CA LYS A 286 56.33 -10.93 1.24
C LYS A 286 57.77 -11.43 1.27
N LEU A 287 58.70 -10.53 1.61
CA LEU A 287 60.11 -10.84 1.72
C LEU A 287 60.31 -11.99 2.71
N THR A 288 61.17 -12.92 2.32
CA THR A 288 61.59 -14.06 3.12
C THR A 288 62.43 -13.52 4.30
N SER A 289 62.06 -13.84 5.54
CA SER A 289 62.84 -13.36 6.71
C SER A 289 64.30 -13.86 6.65
N PRO A 290 65.26 -13.20 7.32
CA PRO A 290 66.65 -13.66 7.39
C PRO A 290 66.77 -15.14 7.78
N TYR A 291 66.03 -15.57 8.80
CA TYR A 291 65.92 -16.99 9.19
C TYR A 291 65.40 -17.88 8.06
N SER A 292 64.40 -17.42 7.30
CA SER A 292 63.85 -18.19 6.20
C SER A 292 64.82 -18.29 5.00
N ILE A 293 65.69 -17.29 4.80
CA ILE A 293 66.80 -17.36 3.84
C ILE A 293 67.77 -18.45 4.30
N PHE A 294 68.19 -18.41 5.57
CA PHE A 294 69.04 -19.45 6.17
C PHE A 294 68.45 -20.84 6.02
N LEU A 295 67.20 -21.05 6.42
CA LEU A 295 66.50 -22.32 6.30
C LEU A 295 66.48 -22.84 4.85
N THR A 296 66.24 -21.94 3.88
CA THR A 296 66.22 -22.30 2.46
C THR A 296 67.60 -22.73 1.96
N GLU A 297 68.67 -22.09 2.43
CA GLU A 297 70.04 -22.46 2.08
C GLU A 297 70.42 -23.80 2.71
N GLN A 298 70.14 -24.01 4.00
CA GLN A 298 70.37 -25.28 4.67
C GLN A 298 69.61 -26.42 3.99
N TYR A 299 68.36 -26.18 3.60
CA TYR A 299 67.54 -27.16 2.89
C TYR A 299 68.11 -27.57 1.51
N LYS A 300 68.86 -26.69 0.85
CA LYS A 300 69.53 -27.01 -0.43
C LYS A 300 70.77 -27.89 -0.25
N LEU A 301 71.41 -27.83 0.93
CA LEU A 301 72.64 -28.58 1.23
C LEU A 301 72.34 -30.02 1.68
N VAL A 302 71.13 -30.30 2.16
CA VAL A 302 70.77 -31.62 2.67
C VAL A 302 70.48 -32.60 1.53
N ASP A 303 71.08 -33.79 1.63
CA ASP A 303 70.71 -34.94 0.79
C ASP A 303 69.27 -35.37 1.08
N ARG A 304 68.40 -35.20 0.09
CA ARG A 304 66.96 -35.49 0.20
C ARG A 304 66.67 -36.96 0.48
N THR A 305 67.59 -37.87 0.17
CA THR A 305 67.41 -39.31 0.44
C THR A 305 67.61 -39.66 1.91
N LYS A 306 68.34 -38.84 2.65
CA LYS A 306 68.69 -39.03 4.07
C LYS A 306 68.04 -38.00 4.99
N MET A 307 67.23 -37.11 4.44
CA MET A 307 66.61 -36.03 5.20
C MET A 307 65.60 -36.63 6.20
N PRO A 308 65.68 -36.26 7.49
CA PRO A 308 64.63 -36.63 8.44
C PRO A 308 63.31 -35.97 8.03
N ASP A 309 62.22 -36.32 8.72
CA ASP A 309 60.94 -35.64 8.49
C ASP A 309 61.11 -34.12 8.64
N PHE A 310 60.31 -33.36 7.89
CA PHE A 310 60.46 -31.91 7.79
C PHE A 310 60.35 -31.20 9.15
N TYR A 311 59.59 -31.77 10.10
CA TYR A 311 59.43 -31.19 11.42
C TYR A 311 60.71 -31.34 12.25
N THR A 312 61.30 -32.54 12.27
CA THR A 312 62.59 -32.78 12.92
C THR A 312 63.72 -31.96 12.30
N PHE A 313 63.77 -31.89 10.96
CA PHE A 313 64.70 -31.02 10.24
C PHE A 313 64.52 -29.56 10.65
N SER A 314 63.29 -29.03 10.63
CA SER A 314 63.01 -27.64 10.96
C SER A 314 63.38 -27.29 12.40
N LYS A 315 63.24 -28.22 13.36
CA LYS A 315 63.69 -28.02 14.75
C LYS A 315 65.21 -27.92 14.84
N ALA A 316 65.93 -28.80 14.16
CA ALA A 316 67.39 -28.78 14.15
C ALA A 316 67.92 -27.48 13.54
N ILE A 317 67.34 -27.00 12.43
CA ILE A 317 67.72 -25.73 11.82
C ILE A 317 67.40 -24.53 12.73
N ALA A 318 66.27 -24.56 13.44
CA ALA A 318 65.95 -23.50 14.40
C ALA A 318 67.00 -23.40 15.52
N LEU A 319 67.46 -24.53 16.04
CA LEU A 319 68.51 -24.59 17.05
C LEU A 319 69.87 -24.16 16.49
N GLN A 320 70.20 -24.57 15.27
CA GLN A 320 71.41 -24.09 14.59
C GLN A 320 71.37 -22.57 14.44
N TRP A 321 70.24 -22.01 14.00
CA TRP A 321 70.07 -20.56 13.88
C TRP A 321 70.21 -19.84 15.22
N SER A 322 69.67 -20.38 16.32
CA SER A 322 69.85 -19.75 17.63
C SER A 322 71.31 -19.75 18.08
N ASN A 323 72.05 -20.80 17.74
CA ASN A 323 73.46 -20.97 18.08
C ASN A 323 74.43 -20.20 17.17
N LEU A 324 73.97 -19.67 16.03
CA LEU A 324 74.79 -18.80 15.19
C LEU A 324 75.17 -17.51 15.93
N SER A 325 76.43 -17.12 15.78
CA SER A 325 76.92 -15.82 16.25
C SER A 325 76.25 -14.67 15.49
N GLU A 326 76.27 -13.47 16.07
CA GLU A 326 75.69 -12.29 15.42
C GLU A 326 76.41 -11.95 14.09
N LYS A 327 77.72 -12.22 14.02
CA LYS A 327 78.50 -12.06 12.78
C LYS A 327 77.98 -12.96 11.65
N GLU A 328 77.62 -14.20 11.96
CA GLU A 328 77.06 -15.14 10.97
C GLU A 328 75.62 -14.76 10.58
N LYS A 329 74.81 -14.33 11.57
CA LYS A 329 73.45 -13.82 11.31
C LYS A 329 73.45 -12.58 10.42
N ASN A 330 74.45 -11.70 10.57
CA ASN A 330 74.64 -10.51 9.73
C ASN A 330 74.76 -10.81 8.24
N ILE A 331 75.29 -11.98 7.86
CA ILE A 331 75.33 -12.39 6.44
C ILE A 331 73.90 -12.53 5.89
N TYR A 332 73.00 -13.11 6.68
CA TYR A 332 71.60 -13.31 6.29
C TYR A 332 70.78 -12.01 6.39
N TYR A 333 71.08 -11.14 7.35
CA TYR A 333 70.50 -9.79 7.40
C TYR A 333 70.90 -8.97 6.17
N HIS A 334 72.16 -9.02 5.76
CA HIS A 334 72.63 -8.34 4.56
C HIS A 334 71.94 -8.90 3.30
N LYS A 335 71.84 -10.23 3.15
CA LYS A 335 71.08 -10.85 2.06
C LYS A 335 69.61 -10.40 2.03
N TYR A 336 68.99 -10.27 3.20
CA TYR A 336 67.62 -9.78 3.33
C TYR A 336 67.48 -8.33 2.85
N GLU A 337 68.39 -7.43 3.24
CA GLU A 337 68.37 -6.04 2.78
C GLU A 337 68.62 -5.92 1.27
N LEU A 338 69.52 -6.74 0.69
CA LEU A 338 69.68 -6.81 -0.76
C LEU A 338 68.39 -7.26 -1.47
N LEU A 339 67.72 -8.29 -0.96
CA LEU A 339 66.44 -8.76 -1.53
C LEU A 339 65.36 -7.68 -1.47
N LYS A 340 65.38 -6.86 -0.42
CA LYS A 340 64.45 -5.73 -0.24
C LYS A 340 64.71 -4.62 -1.26
N GLN A 341 65.96 -4.37 -1.63
CA GLN A 341 66.33 -3.40 -2.69
C GLN A 341 65.95 -3.88 -4.10
N ILE A 342 65.99 -5.19 -4.35
CA ILE A 342 65.65 -5.78 -5.66
C ILE A 342 64.13 -5.80 -5.91
N GLN A 343 63.30 -5.77 -4.86
CA GLN A 343 61.86 -5.70 -5.07
C GLN A 343 61.47 -4.34 -5.63
N PRO A 344 60.68 -4.29 -6.72
CA PRO A 344 60.21 -3.03 -7.26
C PRO A 344 59.44 -2.26 -6.17
N PRO A 345 59.61 -0.93 -6.07
CA PRO A 345 58.89 -0.12 -5.10
C PRO A 345 57.40 -0.39 -5.22
N ASN A 346 56.75 -0.67 -4.07
CA ASN A 346 55.33 -0.96 -4.01
C ASN A 346 54.57 0.29 -4.48
N PRO A 347 53.80 0.24 -5.57
CA PRO A 347 53.03 1.39 -6.07
C PRO A 347 51.85 1.74 -5.18
#